data_AF-A0A4S2ADJ3-F1
#
_entry.id   AF-A0A4S2ADJ3-F1
#
_cell.length_a   1.000
_cell.length_b   1.000
_cell.length_c   1.000
_cell.angle_alpha   90.00
_cell.angle_beta   90.00
_cell.angle_gamma   90.00
#
_symmetry.space_group_name_H-M   'P 1'
#
loop_
_entity.id
_entity.type
_entity.pdbx_description
1 polymer ?
#
loop_
_entity_poly.entity_id
_entity_poly.type
_entity_poly.pdbx_seq_one_letter_code
_entity_poly.pdbx_strand_id
1 'polypeptide(L)'
;LFPVIHHPNMKRHMKALAALAGIKDDLCYHQARHSFASLITLEAGVPIETISRMLGHSDISTTQVYARVSPKKLFEDMDKFIEATKDFQLVL
;
A
#
# COMPACT_ATOMS: atom_id res chain seq x y z
N LEU A 1 11.66 -21.87 7.26
CA LEU A 1 11.30 -21.05 8.44
C LEU A 1 9.90 -21.39 8.94
N PHE A 2 8.87 -21.42 8.06
CA PHE A 2 7.52 -21.86 8.43
C PHE A 2 7.19 -23.25 7.85
N PRO A 3 6.33 -24.04 8.53
CA PRO A 3 5.81 -25.28 7.99
C PRO A 3 4.93 -25.04 6.77
N VAL A 4 4.88 -26.00 5.86
CA VAL A 4 4.03 -25.92 4.66
C VAL A 4 2.57 -26.10 5.07
N ILE A 5 1.72 -25.14 4.73
CA ILE A 5 0.27 -25.20 4.92
C ILE A 5 -0.38 -25.35 3.55
N HIS A 6 -1.18 -26.40 3.38
CA HIS A 6 -1.95 -26.58 2.15
C HIS A 6 -2.97 -25.45 1.96
N HIS A 7 -3.12 -24.95 0.73
CA HIS A 7 -3.99 -23.83 0.39
C HIS A 7 -5.43 -23.93 0.97
N PRO A 8 -6.12 -25.09 0.91
CA PRO A 8 -7.44 -25.22 1.53
C PRO A 8 -7.44 -24.98 3.05
N ASN A 9 -6.40 -25.43 3.75
CA ASN A 9 -6.26 -25.21 5.19
C ASN A 9 -5.99 -23.74 5.49
N MET A 10 -5.10 -23.11 4.71
CA MET A 10 -4.84 -21.66 4.82
C MET A 10 -6.13 -20.85 4.64
N LYS A 11 -6.96 -21.20 3.64
CA LYS A 11 -8.26 -20.54 3.41
C LYS A 11 -9.22 -20.73 4.59
N ARG A 12 -9.28 -21.92 5.19
CA ARG A 12 -10.10 -22.19 6.39
C ARG A 12 -9.63 -21.37 7.59
N HIS A 13 -8.32 -21.27 7.80
CA HIS A 13 -7.75 -20.47 8.87
C HIS A 13 -8.05 -18.98 8.68
N MET A 14 -7.91 -18.43 7.47
CA MET A 14 -8.27 -17.03 7.22
C MET A 14 -9.75 -16.73 7.46
N LYS A 15 -10.66 -17.64 7.08
CA LYS A 15 -12.10 -17.48 7.38
C LYS A 15 -12.40 -17.53 8.88
N ALA A 16 -11.73 -18.42 9.61
CA ALA A 16 -11.89 -18.48 11.06
C ALA A 16 -11.40 -17.19 11.73
N LEU A 17 -10.24 -16.67 11.30
CA LEU A 17 -9.71 -15.39 11.77
C LEU A 17 -10.65 -14.22 11.45
N ALA A 18 -11.22 -14.17 10.25
CA ALA A 18 -12.22 -13.16 9.88
C ALA A 18 -13.43 -13.19 10.81
N ALA A 19 -13.97 -14.38 11.09
CA ALA A 19 -15.10 -14.54 12.00
C ALA A 19 -14.77 -14.09 13.44
N LEU A 20 -13.59 -14.44 13.94
CA LEU A 20 -13.11 -14.03 15.26
C LEU A 20 -12.88 -12.53 15.36
N ALA A 21 -12.40 -11.90 14.29
CA ALA A 21 -12.14 -10.47 14.21
C ALA A 21 -13.39 -9.63 13.88
N GLY A 22 -14.55 -10.26 13.62
CA GLY A 22 -15.77 -9.57 13.21
C GLY A 22 -15.70 -8.95 11.80
N ILE A 23 -14.77 -9.41 10.96
CA ILE A 23 -14.61 -8.95 9.58
C ILE A 23 -15.67 -9.65 8.71
N LYS A 24 -16.53 -8.86 8.07
CA LYS A 24 -17.65 -9.35 7.24
C LYS A 24 -17.22 -9.74 5.82
N ASP A 25 -16.11 -9.19 5.34
CA ASP A 25 -15.58 -9.43 4.00
C ASP A 25 -14.76 -10.73 3.92
N ASP A 26 -14.56 -11.26 2.70
CA ASP A 26 -13.73 -12.45 2.49
C ASP A 26 -12.24 -12.12 2.73
N LEU A 27 -11.75 -12.47 3.92
CA LEU A 27 -10.35 -12.34 4.26
C LEU A 27 -9.53 -13.44 3.59
N CYS A 28 -8.58 -13.05 2.75
CA CYS A 28 -7.59 -13.94 2.16
C CYS A 28 -6.17 -13.40 2.34
N TYR A 29 -5.17 -14.24 2.09
CA TYR A 29 -3.77 -13.86 2.28
C TYR A 29 -3.29 -12.76 1.32
N HIS A 30 -3.96 -12.55 0.18
CA HIS A 30 -3.67 -11.41 -0.71
C HIS A 30 -4.04 -10.06 -0.09
N GLN A 31 -5.02 -10.02 0.83
CA GLN A 31 -5.39 -8.76 1.50
C GLN A 31 -4.28 -8.20 2.37
N ALA A 32 -3.44 -9.08 2.94
CA ALA A 32 -2.25 -8.65 3.67
C ALA A 32 -1.26 -7.91 2.74
N ARG A 33 -1.07 -8.43 1.51
CA ARG A 33 -0.22 -7.79 0.49
C ARG A 33 -0.80 -6.45 0.02
N HIS A 34 -2.11 -6.39 -0.20
CA HIS A 34 -2.78 -5.14 -0.56
C HIS A 34 -2.65 -4.09 0.56
N SER A 35 -2.89 -4.48 1.81
CA SER A 35 -2.78 -3.60 2.97
C SER A 35 -1.35 -3.08 3.18
N PHE A 36 -0.36 -3.94 2.97
CA PHE A 36 1.04 -3.52 3.00
C PHE A 36 1.32 -2.44 1.94
N ALA A 37 0.90 -2.69 0.70
CA ALA A 37 1.15 -1.78 -0.42
C ALA A 37 0.46 -0.42 -0.26
N SER A 38 -0.81 -0.39 0.16
CA SER A 38 -1.58 0.84 0.29
C SER A 38 -1.36 1.55 1.63
N LEU A 39 -1.63 0.90 2.75
CA LEU A 39 -1.64 1.56 4.07
C LEU A 39 -0.24 1.73 4.66
N ILE A 40 0.62 0.72 4.52
CA ILE A 40 1.93 0.74 5.20
C ILE A 40 2.96 1.53 4.40
N THR A 41 3.01 1.32 3.07
CA THR A 41 4.04 1.95 2.24
C THR A 41 3.56 3.23 1.56
N LEU A 42 2.43 3.20 0.85
CA LEU A 42 2.00 4.35 0.05
C LEU A 42 1.57 5.54 0.92
N GLU A 43 0.77 5.31 1.96
CA GLU A 43 0.39 6.37 2.91
C GLU A 43 1.58 6.92 3.70
N ALA A 44 2.62 6.10 3.94
CA ALA A 44 3.88 6.56 4.52
C ALA A 44 4.77 7.35 3.54
N GLY A 45 4.34 7.54 2.29
CA GLY A 45 5.06 8.31 1.29
C GLY A 45 6.21 7.55 0.61
N VAL A 46 6.22 6.21 0.68
CA VAL A 46 7.21 5.40 -0.04
C VAL A 46 6.95 5.51 -1.56
N PRO A 47 7.97 5.80 -2.38
CA PRO A 47 7.81 5.88 -3.83
C PRO A 47 7.28 4.59 -4.43
N ILE A 48 6.40 4.70 -5.43
CA ILE A 48 5.69 3.56 -6.02
C ILE A 48 6.64 2.56 -6.70
N GLU A 49 7.76 3.02 -7.23
CA GLU A 49 8.83 2.19 -7.83
C GLU A 49 9.48 1.30 -6.76
N THR A 50 9.64 1.84 -5.55
CA THR A 50 10.18 1.09 -4.40
C THR A 50 9.18 0.05 -3.93
N ILE A 51 7.89 0.41 -3.86
CA ILE A 51 6.81 -0.54 -3.56
C ILE A 51 6.79 -1.66 -4.61
N SER A 52 6.88 -1.32 -5.90
CA SER A 52 6.88 -2.29 -7.00
C SER A 52 8.01 -3.31 -6.86
N ARG A 53 9.22 -2.85 -6.49
CA ARG A 53 10.38 -3.73 -6.23
C ARG A 53 10.18 -4.59 -4.98
N MET A 54 9.67 -4.03 -3.89
CA MET A 54 9.37 -4.79 -2.65
C MET A 54 8.34 -5.90 -2.89
N LEU A 55 7.34 -5.61 -3.72
CA LEU A 55 6.31 -6.56 -4.10
C LEU A 55 6.84 -7.57 -5.14
N GLY A 56 7.90 -7.27 -5.87
CA GLY A 56 8.42 -8.12 -6.93
C GLY A 56 7.55 -8.12 -8.19
N HIS A 57 6.92 -6.99 -8.50
CA HIS A 57 6.18 -6.84 -9.75
C HIS A 57 7.14 -6.55 -10.91
N SER A 58 6.99 -7.28 -12.00
CA SER A 58 7.76 -7.10 -13.24
C SER A 58 7.30 -5.89 -14.04
N ASP A 59 6.06 -5.44 -13.84
CA ASP A 59 5.49 -4.25 -14.46
C ASP A 59 4.93 -3.32 -13.38
N ILE A 60 5.34 -2.05 -13.45
CA ILE A 60 4.89 -1.00 -12.53
C ILE A 60 3.39 -0.74 -12.64
N SER A 61 2.78 -1.02 -13.80
CA SER A 61 1.32 -0.90 -14.00
C SER A 61 0.53 -1.75 -12.99
N THR A 62 1.09 -2.89 -12.58
CA THR A 62 0.48 -3.76 -11.57
C THR A 62 0.51 -3.12 -10.18
N THR A 63 1.50 -2.27 -9.90
CA THR A 63 1.60 -1.52 -8.64
C THR A 63 0.73 -0.26 -8.65
N GLN A 64 0.46 0.31 -9.82
CA GLN A 64 -0.39 1.50 -9.97
C GLN A 64 -1.83 1.29 -9.49
N VAL A 65 -2.31 0.03 -9.40
CA VAL A 65 -3.63 -0.27 -8.80
C VAL A 65 -3.75 0.22 -7.35
N TYR A 66 -2.63 0.40 -6.64
CA TYR A 66 -2.59 0.95 -5.29
C TYR A 66 -2.48 2.47 -5.26
N ALA A 67 -2.08 3.10 -6.36
CA ALA A 67 -1.81 4.53 -6.46
C ALA A 67 -3.10 5.35 -6.52
N ARG A 68 -3.91 5.26 -5.47
CA ARG A 68 -4.97 6.24 -5.22
C ARG A 68 -4.33 7.43 -4.52
N VAL A 69 -4.07 8.50 -5.25
CA VAL A 69 -3.72 9.78 -4.64
C VAL A 69 -4.92 10.23 -3.82
N SER A 70 -4.83 10.14 -2.50
CA SER A 70 -5.85 10.73 -1.65
C SER A 70 -5.76 12.26 -1.77
N PRO A 71 -6.88 12.99 -1.86
CA PRO A 71 -6.85 14.45 -1.90
C PRO A 71 -6.01 15.04 -0.76
N LYS A 72 -6.10 14.44 0.43
CA LYS A 72 -5.29 14.81 1.60
C LYS A 72 -3.78 14.77 1.29
N LYS A 73 -3.30 13.66 0.72
CA LYS A 73 -1.88 13.48 0.41
C LYS A 73 -1.40 14.48 -0.65
N LEU A 74 -2.24 14.77 -1.64
CA LEU A 74 -1.96 15.78 -2.66
C LEU A 74 -1.74 17.17 -2.03
N PHE A 75 -2.63 17.59 -1.13
CA PHE A 75 -2.49 18.88 -0.44
C PHE A 75 -1.24 18.91 0.44
N GLU A 76 -0.98 17.86 1.22
CA GLU A 76 0.24 17.77 2.04
C GLU A 76 1.54 17.88 1.23
N ASP A 77 1.58 17.25 0.04
CA ASP A 77 2.76 17.28 -0.81
C ASP A 77 2.90 18.65 -1.52
N MET A 78 1.80 19.37 -1.78
CA MET A 78 1.83 20.75 -2.26
C MET A 78 2.26 21.75 -1.19
N ASP A 79 1.78 21.61 0.04
CA ASP A 79 2.21 22.46 1.15
C ASP A 79 3.73 22.33 1.38
N LYS A 80 4.26 21.11 1.32
CA LYS A 80 5.71 20.86 1.38
C LYS A 80 6.47 21.52 0.22
N PHE A 81 5.93 21.48 -0.99
CA PHE A 81 6.54 22.12 -2.14
C PHE A 81 6.56 23.64 -1.99
N ILE A 82 5.46 24.26 -1.56
CA ILE A 82 5.38 25.70 -1.30
C ILE A 82 6.39 26.11 -0.23
N GLU A 83 6.45 25.36 0.88
CA GLU A 83 7.41 25.63 1.95
C GLU A 83 8.87 25.49 1.46
N ALA A 84 9.16 24.46 0.68
CA ALA A 84 10.49 24.26 0.10
C ALA A 84 10.87 25.33 -0.94
N THR A 85 9.87 26.02 -1.51
CA THR A 85 10.07 27.00 -2.59
C THR A 85 9.94 28.45 -2.16
N LYS A 86 9.60 28.71 -0.90
CA LYS A 86 9.32 30.06 -0.38
C LYS A 86 10.46 31.08 -0.56
N ASP A 87 11.70 30.61 -0.59
CA ASP A 87 12.90 31.44 -0.68
C ASP A 87 13.44 31.55 -2.12
N PHE A 88 12.84 30.87 -3.10
CA PHE A 88 13.25 31.02 -4.50
C PHE A 88 12.81 32.38 -5.03
N GLN A 89 13.77 33.27 -5.26
CA GLN A 89 13.54 34.43 -6.09
C GLN A 89 13.57 34.00 -7.56
N LEU A 90 12.41 34.01 -8.21
CA LEU A 90 12.32 33.95 -9.66
C LEU A 90 12.92 35.24 -10.22
N VAL A 91 14.19 35.17 -10.60
CA VAL A 91 14.83 36.22 -11.38
C VAL A 91 14.41 35.97 -12.83
N LEU A 92 13.48 36.79 -13.32
CA LEU A 92 13.09 36.88 -14.73
C LEU A 92 14.10 37.75 -15.50
#